data_AF-A0AAU7WF52-F1
#
_entry.id   AF-A0AAU7WF52-F1
#
_cell.length_a   1.000
_cell.length_b   1.000
_cell.length_c   1.000
_cell.angle_alpha   90.00
_cell.angle_beta   90.00
_cell.angle_gamma   90.00
#
_symmetry.space_group_name_H-M   'P 1'
#
loop_
_entity.id
_entity.type
_entity.pdbx_description
1 polymer ?
#
loop_
_entity_poly.entity_id
_entity_poly.type
_entity_poly.pdbx_seq_one_letter_code
_entity_poly.pdbx_strand_id
1 'polypeptide(L)' 'MGRVAFCFLMAGVVLFAAMVRHMLLYQKRRIYPPRKVIRKRIAFFGTAGMVFLLLAALFHLF' A
#
# COMPACT_ATOMS: atom_id res chain seq x y z
N MET A 1 9.59 4.75 21.44
CA MET A 1 8.71 4.09 20.46
C MET A 1 9.15 4.25 19.00
N GLY A 2 10.12 5.12 18.68
CA GLY A 2 10.51 5.43 17.30
C GLY A 2 11.00 4.26 16.41
N ARG A 3 11.64 3.22 16.97
CA ARG A 3 12.07 2.04 16.18
C ARG A 3 10.87 1.23 15.65
N VAL A 4 9.79 1.16 16.44
CA VAL A 4 8.55 0.46 16.07
C VAL A 4 7.81 1.27 15.00
N ALA A 5 7.68 2.59 15.19
CA ALA A 5 7.11 3.49 14.20
C ALA A 5 7.88 3.44 12.86
N PHE A 6 9.22 3.32 12.90
CA PHE A 6 10.06 3.17 11.71
C PHE A 6 9.75 1.88 10.94
N CYS A 7 9.56 0.75 11.63
CA CYS A 7 9.16 -0.51 10.98
C CYS A 7 7.79 -0.39 10.29
N PHE A 8 6.81 0.25 10.93
CA PHE A 8 5.50 0.49 10.33
C PHE A 8 5.56 1.45 9.13
N LEU A 9 6.41 2.47 9.19
CA LEU A 9 6.69 3.36 8.07
C LEU A 9 7.28 2.61 6.88
N MET A 10 8.32 1.80 7.10
CA MET A 10 8.94 0.99 6.05
C MET A 10 7.94 0.00 5.43
N ALA A 11 7.12 -0.67 6.26
CA ALA A 11 6.07 -1.55 5.78
C ALA A 11 5.04 -0.79 4.92
N GLY A 12 4.63 0.42 5.34
CA GLY A 12 3.76 1.30 4.57
C GLY A 12 4.34 1.65 3.19
N VAL A 13 5.62 2.02 3.12
CA VAL A 13 6.31 2.32 1.85
C VAL A 13 6.31 1.11 0.91
N VAL A 14 6.56 -0.11 1.42
CA VAL A 14 6.52 -1.34 0.62
C VAL A 14 5.11 -1.63 0.09
N LEU A 15 4.07 -1.43 0.92
CA LEU A 15 2.67 -1.58 0.51
C LEU A 15 2.29 -0.57 -0.59
N PHE A 16 2.76 0.67 -0.49
CA PHE A 16 2.59 1.67 -1.54
C PHE A 16 3.34 1.32 -2.82
N ALA A 17 4.58 0.82 -2.73
CA ALA A 17 5.31 0.34 -3.90
C ALA A 17 4.58 -0.82 -4.60
N ALA A 18 3.99 -1.75 -3.84
CA ALA A 18 3.15 -2.81 -4.38
C ALA A 18 1.89 -2.26 -5.07
N MET A 19 1.24 -1.24 -4.49
CA MET A 19 0.11 -0.53 -5.11
C MET A 19 0.51 0.08 -6.47
N VAL A 20 1.65 0.79 -6.53
CA VAL A 20 2.17 1.42 -7.76
C VAL A 20 2.44 0.36 -8.84
N ARG A 21 3.04 -0.78 -8.48
CA ARG A 21 3.23 -1.90 -9.42
C ARG A 21 1.92 -2.39 -10.01
N HIS A 22 0.87 -2.51 -9.19
CA HIS A 22 -0.46 -2.89 -9.68
C HIS A 22 -1.13 -1.79 -10.51
N MET A 23 -0.84 -0.52 -10.24
CA MET A 23 -1.35 0.62 -10.99
C MET A 23 -0.71 0.70 -12.39
N LEU A 24 0.60 0.48 -12.50
CA LEU A 24 1.31 0.34 -13.78
C LEU A 24 0.78 -0.85 -14.59
N LEU A 25 0.51 -1.97 -13.91
CA LEU A 25 -0.14 -3.11 -14.53
C LEU A 25 -1.54 -2.76 -15.03
N TYR A 26 -2.32 -1.95 -14.30
CA TYR A 26 -3.68 -1.53 -14.69
C TYR A 26 -3.73 -0.68 -15.97
N GLN A 27 -2.70 0.12 -16.22
CA GLN A 27 -2.63 1.01 -17.40
C GLN A 27 -2.43 0.26 -18.73
N LYS A 28 -1.92 -0.98 -18.71
CA LYS A 28 -1.73 -1.77 -19.94
C LYS A 28 -3.09 -2.05 -20.66
N ARG A 29 -3.05 -2.11 -22.00
CA ARG A 29 -4.28 -2.12 -22.83
C ARG A 29 -4.92 -3.50 -22.99
N ARG A 30 -4.11 -4.56 -23.03
CA ARG A 30 -4.55 -5.97 -22.95
C ARG A 30 -3.89 -6.61 -21.73
N ILE A 31 -4.68 -6.89 -20.70
CA ILE A 31 -4.18 -7.47 -19.46
C ILE A 31 -5.11 -8.58 -19.03
N TYR A 32 -4.52 -9.75 -18.79
CA TYR A 32 -5.05 -10.75 -17.90
C TYR A 32 -4.20 -10.71 -16.62
N PRO A 33 -4.78 -10.69 -15.41
CA PRO A 33 -6.20 -10.84 -15.06
C PRO A 33 -7.05 -9.57 -15.27
N PRO A 34 -8.39 -9.68 -15.26
CA PRO A 34 -9.32 -8.57 -15.56
C PRO A 34 -9.13 -7.33 -14.67
N ARG A 35 -9.35 -6.15 -15.26
CA ARG A 35 -9.19 -4.82 -14.63
C ARG A 35 -9.91 -4.68 -13.28
N LYS A 36 -11.06 -5.33 -13.11
CA LYS A 36 -11.83 -5.33 -11.85
C LYS A 36 -11.03 -5.94 -10.69
N VAL A 37 -10.26 -7.00 -10.95
CA VAL A 37 -9.43 -7.69 -9.95
C VAL A 37 -8.23 -6.84 -9.58
N ILE A 38 -7.57 -6.23 -10.58
CA ILE A 38 -6.42 -5.34 -10.34
C ILE A 38 -6.86 -4.11 -9.54
N ARG A 39 -8.03 -3.51 -9.84
CA ARG A 39 -8.58 -2.39 -9.08
C ARG A 39 -8.83 -2.76 -7.61
N LYS A 40 -9.38 -3.96 -7.33
CA LYS A 40 -9.56 -4.44 -5.95
C LYS A 40 -8.22 -4.56 -5.22
N ARG A 41 -7.18 -5.07 -5.89
CA ARG A 41 -5.83 -5.17 -5.32
C ARG A 41 -5.23 -3.80 -5.05
N ILE A 42 -5.35 -2.84 -5.98
CA ILE A 42 -4.90 -1.45 -5.77
C ILE A 42 -5.60 -0.85 -4.55
N ALA A 43 -6.94 -0.99 -4.46
CA ALA A 43 -7.70 -0.49 -3.32
C ALA A 43 -7.25 -1.14 -2.01
N PHE A 44 -7.05 -2.46 -2.00
CA PHE A 44 -6.57 -3.19 -0.82
C PHE A 44 -5.17 -2.76 -0.38
N PHE A 45 -4.21 -2.63 -1.31
CA PHE A 45 -2.86 -2.17 -0.99
C PHE A 45 -2.84 -0.71 -0.53
N GLY A 46 -3.68 0.14 -1.14
CA GLY A 46 -3.84 1.53 -0.73
C GLY A 46 -4.44 1.67 0.67
N THR A 47 -5.53 0.96 0.98
CA THR A 47 -6.15 0.99 2.31
C THR A 47 -5.21 0.39 3.37
N ALA A 48 -4.55 -0.72 3.07
CA ALA A 48 -3.56 -1.31 3.95
C ALA A 48 -2.39 -0.34 4.22
N GLY A 49 -1.83 0.29 3.18
CA GLY A 49 -0.78 1.31 3.34
C GLY A 49 -1.22 2.50 4.20
N MET A 50 -2.44 3.00 3.99
CA MET A 50 -3.02 4.09 4.79
C MET A 50 -3.14 3.71 6.27
N VAL A 51 -3.63 2.51 6.57
CA VAL A 51 -3.75 1.99 7.94
C VAL A 51 -2.37 1.89 8.61
N PHE A 52 -1.38 1.36 7.90
CA PHE A 52 -0.01 1.26 8.41
C PHE A 52 0.61 2.64 8.71
N LEU A 53 0.34 3.66 7.89
CA LEU A 53 0.79 5.02 8.17
C LEU A 53 0.09 5.64 9.39
N LEU A 54 -1.22 5.40 9.55
CA LEU A 54 -1.96 5.85 10.74
C LEU A 54 -1.42 5.22 12.02
N LEU A 55 -1.14 3.91 11.99
CA LEU A 55 -0.49 3.21 13.09
C LEU A 55 0.91 3.76 13.38
N ALA A 56 1.72 4.01 12.35
CA ALA A 56 3.04 4.60 12.52
C ALA A 56 2.96 6.00 13.19
N ALA A 57 1.99 6.82 12.79
CA ALA A 57 1.76 8.14 13.38
C ALA A 57 1.31 8.04 14.85
N LEU A 58 0.40 7.13 15.17
CA LEU A 58 -0.03 6.85 16.55
C LEU A 58 1.15 6.43 17.44
N PHE A 59 1.97 5.46 16.98
CA PHE A 59 3.16 5.00 17.70
C PHE A 59 4.31 6.01 17.74
N HIS A 60 4.26 7.06 16.93
CA HIS A 60 5.22 8.15 17.00
C HIS A 60 4.76 9.24 17.99
N LEU A 61 3.44 9.42 18.13
CA LEU A 61 2.86 10.44 19.01
C LEU A 61 2.83 10.01 20.49
N PHE A 62 2.65 8.72 20.75
CA PHE A 62 2.70 8.09 22.07
C PHE A 62 4.08 7.47 22.35
#